data_AF-A0A4U6D6J3-F1
#
_entry.id   AF-A0A4U6D6J3-F1
#
_cell.length_a   1.000
_cell.length_b   1.000
_cell.length_c   1.000
_cell.angle_alpha   90.00
_cell.angle_beta   90.00
_cell.angle_gamma   90.00
#
_symmetry.space_group_name_H-M   'P 1'
#
loop_
_entity.id
_entity.type
_entity.pdbx_description
1 polymer ?
#
loop_
_entity_poly.entity_id
_entity_poly.type
_entity_poly.pdbx_seq_one_letter_code
_entity_poly.pdbx_strand_id
1 'polypeptide(L)' 'MKLIASEVEYGKLLEWIDIQINNKPNSDSKEGIILQNALNRIKAYEDIHYKIPLPECDDR' A
#
# COMPACT_ATOMS: atom_id res chain seq x y z
N MET A 1 -3.53 5.19 13.32
CA MET A 1 -3.01 4.96 11.95
C MET A 1 -3.36 6.18 11.10
N LYS A 2 -2.38 6.87 10.49
CA LYS A 2 -2.66 8.06 9.68
C LYS A 2 -2.96 7.63 8.24
N LEU A 3 -4.20 7.81 7.81
CA LEU A 3 -4.63 7.51 6.44
C LEU A 3 -3.94 8.47 5.45
N ILE A 4 -3.75 7.99 4.22
CA ILE A 4 -3.30 8.81 3.09
C ILE A 4 -4.50 9.66 2.67
N ALA A 5 -4.35 10.98 2.60
CA ALA A 5 -5.46 11.90 2.37
C ALA A 5 -5.55 12.38 0.91
N SER A 6 -4.54 12.13 0.09
CA SER A 6 -4.47 12.60 -1.28
C SER A 6 -3.68 11.68 -2.20
N GLU A 7 -4.00 11.75 -3.50
CA GLU A 7 -3.25 11.12 -4.60
C GLU A 7 -1.75 11.47 -4.56
N VAL A 8 -1.40 12.71 -4.18
CA VAL A 8 0.00 13.16 -4.09
C VAL A 8 0.75 12.45 -2.97
N GLU A 9 0.12 12.27 -1.80
CA GLU A 9 0.70 11.51 -0.69
C GLU A 9 0.80 10.01 -1.03
N TYR A 10 -0.20 9.48 -1.74
CA TYR A 10 -0.20 8.11 -2.26
C TYR A 10 1.01 7.87 -3.18
N GLY A 11 1.20 8.71 -4.20
CA GLY A 11 2.31 8.59 -5.15
C GLY A 11 3.69 8.67 -4.48
N LYS A 12 3.89 9.64 -3.58
CA LYS A 12 5.15 9.76 -2.83
C LYS A 12 5.44 8.53 -1.96
N LEU A 13 4.40 7.95 -1.37
CA LEU A 13 4.57 6.77 -0.53
C LEU A 13 4.87 5.53 -1.38
N LEU A 14 4.28 5.41 -2.58
CA LEU A 14 4.63 4.36 -3.55
C LEU A 14 6.09 4.44 -4.01
N GLU A 15 6.57 5.63 -4.39
CA GLU A 15 7.97 5.83 -4.79
C GLU A 15 8.93 5.44 -3.66
N TRP A 16 8.60 5.81 -2.41
CA TRP A 16 9.42 5.42 -1.27
C TRP A 16 9.39 3.90 -1.02
N ILE A 17 8.22 3.26 -1.12
CA ILE A 17 8.07 1.82 -0.95
C ILE A 17 8.90 1.05 -1.98
N ASP A 18 8.90 1.47 -3.25
CA ASP A 18 9.68 0.83 -4.31
C ASP A 18 11.18 0.78 -3.97
N ILE A 19 11.72 1.92 -3.51
CA ILE A 19 13.11 2.01 -3.05
C ILE A 19 13.36 1.07 -1.85
N GLN A 20 12.45 1.01 -0.88
CA GLN A 20 12.63 0.15 0.30
C GLN A 20 12.54 -1.35 -0.04
N ILE A 21 11.65 -1.75 -0.94
CA ILE A 21 11.54 -3.15 -1.38
C ILE A 21 12.84 -3.59 -2.04
N ASN A 22 13.44 -2.73 -2.87
CA ASN A 22 14.74 -3.00 -3.49
C ASN A 22 15.87 -3.17 -2.46
N ASN A 23 15.78 -2.48 -1.32
CA ASN A 23 16.74 -2.61 -0.22
C ASN A 23 16.55 -3.89 0.62
N LYS A 24 15.45 -4.63 0.43
CA LYS A 24 15.14 -5.91 1.10
C LYS A 24 15.40 -5.88 2.62
N PRO A 25 14.82 -4.92 3.36
CA PRO A 25 15.01 -4.87 4.80
C PRO A 25 14.49 -6.14 5.46
N ASN A 26 15.16 -6.58 6.52
CA ASN A 26 14.65 -7.67 7.35
C ASN A 26 13.34 -7.22 8.01
N SER A 27 12.30 -8.07 7.98
CA SER A 27 10.96 -7.74 8.48
C SER A 27 10.90 -7.41 9.97
N ASP A 28 11.82 -7.97 10.77
CA ASP A 28 11.93 -7.70 12.21
C ASP A 28 12.82 -6.50 12.53
N SER A 29 13.49 -5.93 11.51
CA SER A 29 14.25 -4.69 11.68
C SER A 29 13.31 -3.49 11.79
N LYS A 30 13.83 -2.38 12.31
CA LYS A 30 13.07 -1.13 12.40
C LYS A 30 12.59 -0.68 11.02
N GLU A 31 13.45 -0.80 10.02
CA GLU A 31 13.16 -0.48 8.62
C GLU A 31 12.07 -1.39 8.05
N GLY A 32 12.12 -2.69 8.34
CA GLY A 32 11.07 -3.64 7.96
C GLY A 32 9.71 -3.30 8.56
N ILE A 33 9.67 -2.94 9.84
CA ILE A 33 8.45 -2.51 10.53
C ILE A 33 7.90 -1.20 9.91
N ILE A 34 8.77 -0.24 9.58
CA ILE A 34 8.36 1.00 8.92
C ILE A 34 7.80 0.71 7.52
N LEU A 35 8.45 -0.15 6.74
CA LEU A 35 7.97 -0.59 5.43
C LEU A 35 6.60 -1.27 5.54
N GLN A 36 6.43 -2.18 6.50
CA GLN A 36 5.14 -2.85 6.72
C GLN A 36 4.02 -1.87 7.05
N ASN A 37 4.31 -0.86 7.88
CA ASN A 37 3.35 0.19 8.18
C ASN A 37 3.01 1.05 6.94
N ALA A 38 3.98 1.33 6.08
CA ALA A 38 3.74 2.05 4.83
C ALA A 38 2.84 1.25 3.87
N LEU A 39 3.10 -0.05 3.70
CA LEU A 39 2.29 -0.96 2.89
C LEU A 39 0.83 -1.02 3.40
N ASN A 40 0.64 -1.09 4.72
CA ASN A 40 -0.70 -1.09 5.31
C ASN A 40 -1.47 0.21 5.02
N ARG A 41 -0.77 1.35 4.92
CA ARG A 41 -1.38 2.65 4.59
C ARG A 41 -1.77 2.73 3.12
N ILE A 42 -0.93 2.22 2.21
CA ILE A 42 -1.26 2.10 0.78
C ILE A 42 -2.49 1.22 0.60
N LYS A 43 -2.49 0.02 1.21
CA LYS A 43 -3.63 -0.89 1.13
C LYS A 43 -4.93 -0.24 1.58
N ALA A 44 -4.92 0.46 2.72
CA ALA A 44 -6.11 1.13 3.22
C ALA A 44 -6.62 2.25 2.29
N TYR A 45 -5.73 2.91 1.54
CA TYR A 45 -6.11 3.87 0.51
C TYR A 45 -6.72 3.16 -0.71
N GLU A 46 -6.08 2.08 -1.18
CA GLU A 46 -6.54 1.32 -2.34
C GLU A 46 -7.89 0.63 -2.09
N ASP A 47 -8.13 0.11 -0.89
CA ASP A 47 -9.42 -0.48 -0.52
C ASP A 47 -10.59 0.52 -0.63
N ILE A 48 -10.32 1.83 -0.46
CA ILE A 48 -11.31 2.90 -0.55
C ILE A 48 -11.46 3.40 -2.01
N HIS A 49 -10.34 3.58 -2.71
CA HIS A 49 -10.27 4.28 -3.99
C HIS A 49 -10.29 3.35 -5.22
N TYR A 50 -9.77 2.13 -5.07
CA TYR A 50 -9.53 1.16 -6.14
C TYR A 50 -10.18 -0.19 -5.79
N LYS A 51 -11.50 -0.19 -5.60
CA LYS A 51 -12.24 -1.44 -5.37
C LYS A 51 -12.03 -2.38 -6.55
N ILE A 52 -11.53 -3.58 -6.27
CA ILE A 52 -11.45 -4.65 -7.26
C ILE A 52 -12.89 -5.03 -7.60
N PRO A 53 -13.36 -4.84 -8.85
CA PRO A 53 -14.67 -5.30 -9.24
C PRO A 53 -14.69 -6.83 -9.10
N LEU A 54 -15.75 -7.35 -8.46
CA LEU A 54 -15.97 -8.79 -8.49
C LEU A 54 -16.16 -9.20 -9.95
N PRO A 55 -15.62 -10.37 -10.38
CA PRO A 55 -15.96 -10.90 -11.68
C PRO A 55 -17.49 -10.96 -11.78
N GLU A 56 -18.05 -10.45 -12.87
CA GLU A 56 -19.48 -10.57 -13.09
C GLU A 56 -19.81 -12.06 -13.05
N CYS A 57 -20.55 -12.50 -12.02
CA CYS A 57 -21.20 -13.79 -12.08
C CYS A 57 -22.21 -13.70 -13.23
N ASP A 58 -21.83 -14.24 -14.38
CA ASP A 58 -22.74 -14.52 -15.49
C ASP A 58 -23.68 -15.64 -15.01
N ASP A 59 -24.71 -15.26 -14.26
CA ASP A 59 -25.79 -16.14 -13.79
C ASP A 59 -26.72 -16.41 -14.99
N ARG A 60 -26.26 -17.28 -15.89
CA ARG A 60 -27.06 -17.85 -16.99
C ARG A 60 -27.61 -19.21 -16.61
#